data_AF-B7IQ04-F1
#
_entry.id   AF-B7IQ04-F1
#
_cell.length_a   1.000
_cell.length_b   1.000
_cell.length_c   1.000
_cell.angle_alpha   90.00
_cell.angle_beta   90.00
_cell.angle_gamma   90.00
#
_symmetry.space_group_name_H-M   'P 1'
#
loop_
_entity.id
_entity.type
_entity.pdbx_description
1 polymer ?
#
loop_
_entity_poly.entity_id
_entity_poly.type
_entity_poly.pdbx_seq_one_letter_code
_entity_poly.pdbx_strand_id
1 'polypeptide(L)'
;MFSSLSFFKGKLLVHSLQQVLVYVVFWLFLIISNVWFVIGLLGIFQIQYSIPLLFMWYVAYITYVSQLFSAQSVERTFTPTNIFISVIMYFTYAQLFTYLFIRSLILYLRAKSKKQVIGWDKTVRFKKDK
;
A
#
# COMPACT_ATOMS: atom_id res chain seq x y z
N MET A 1 2.18 20.34 -17.04
CA MET A 1 3.41 20.15 -16.24
C MET A 1 4.12 18.82 -16.53
N PHE A 2 3.46 17.78 -17.09
CA PHE A 2 4.10 16.50 -17.50
C PHE A 2 4.34 16.37 -19.02
N SER A 3 4.65 17.45 -19.74
CA SER A 3 4.69 17.47 -21.21
C SER A 3 6.06 17.19 -21.82
N SER A 4 7.12 17.04 -21.01
CA SER A 4 8.48 16.81 -21.50
C SER A 4 8.98 15.41 -21.14
N LEU A 5 9.41 14.64 -22.13
CA LEU A 5 10.08 13.34 -21.94
C LEU A 5 11.45 13.46 -21.24
N SER A 6 12.00 14.68 -21.05
CA SER A 6 13.29 14.87 -20.38
C SER A 6 13.25 14.56 -18.88
N PHE A 7 12.07 14.56 -18.25
CA PHE A 7 11.90 14.22 -16.83
C PHE A 7 12.06 12.72 -16.56
N PHE A 8 11.92 11.85 -17.57
CA PHE A 8 12.08 10.41 -17.43
C PHE A 8 13.54 9.97 -17.61
N LYS A 9 14.48 10.61 -16.91
CA LYS A 9 15.90 10.22 -16.94
C LYS A 9 16.48 10.04 -15.55
N GLY A 10 17.37 9.04 -15.42
CA GLY A 10 18.14 8.77 -14.21
C GLY A 10 17.29 8.40 -12.99
N LYS A 11 17.66 8.91 -11.82
CA LYS A 11 17.07 8.56 -10.52
C LYS A 11 15.58 8.94 -10.39
N LEU A 12 15.14 10.00 -11.09
CA LEU A 12 13.74 10.45 -11.01
C LEU A 12 12.76 9.43 -11.58
N LEU A 13 13.14 8.77 -12.69
CA LEU A 13 12.35 7.68 -13.28
C LEU A 13 12.22 6.54 -12.28
N VAL A 14 13.35 6.09 -11.70
CA VAL A 14 13.37 4.97 -10.74
C VAL A 14 12.46 5.23 -9.56
N HIS A 15 12.55 6.40 -8.93
CA HIS A 15 11.67 6.74 -7.79
C HIS A 15 10.20 6.87 -8.20
N SER A 16 9.92 7.45 -9.37
CA SER A 16 8.53 7.57 -9.86
C SER A 16 7.94 6.21 -10.16
N LEU A 17 8.72 5.31 -10.78
CA LEU A 17 8.32 3.95 -11.07
C LEU A 17 8.09 3.16 -9.79
N GLN A 18 9.00 3.25 -8.82
CA GLN A 18 8.84 2.65 -7.50
C GLN A 18 7.51 3.11 -6.86
N GLN A 19 7.20 4.40 -6.91
CA GLN A 19 5.95 4.94 -6.37
C GLN A 19 4.73 4.34 -7.08
N VAL A 20 4.74 4.27 -8.42
CA VAL A 20 3.63 3.68 -9.17
C VAL A 20 3.48 2.19 -8.83
N LEU A 21 4.57 1.43 -8.73
CA LEU A 21 4.55 0.03 -8.39
C LEU A 21 3.98 -0.21 -6.98
N VAL A 22 4.47 0.53 -5.99
CA VAL A 22 4.10 0.34 -4.57
C VAL A 22 2.70 0.86 -4.26
N TYR A 23 2.23 1.93 -4.90
CA TYR A 23 0.95 2.53 -4.54
C TYR A 23 -0.19 2.17 -5.51
N VAL A 24 0.08 2.00 -6.80
CA VAL A 24 -0.97 1.74 -7.81
C VAL A 24 -1.01 0.26 -8.17
N VAL A 25 0.11 -0.33 -8.59
CA VAL A 25 0.14 -1.73 -9.05
C VAL A 25 -0.13 -2.68 -7.88
N PHE A 26 0.53 -2.46 -6.75
CA PHE A 26 0.26 -3.22 -5.53
C PHE A 26 -1.21 -3.16 -5.10
N TRP A 27 -1.84 -1.97 -5.18
CA TRP A 27 -3.26 -1.81 -4.84
C TRP A 27 -4.18 -2.65 -5.73
N LEU A 28 -3.91 -2.69 -7.04
CA LEU A 28 -4.68 -3.52 -7.97
C LEU A 28 -4.58 -5.00 -7.61
N PHE A 29 -3.37 -5.49 -7.31
CA PHE A 29 -3.18 -6.87 -6.87
C PHE A 29 -3.85 -7.16 -5.52
N LEU A 30 -3.85 -6.19 -4.60
CA LEU A 30 -4.53 -6.31 -3.32
C LEU A 30 -6.04 -6.45 -3.50
N ILE A 31 -6.68 -5.69 -4.39
CA ILE A 31 -8.11 -5.84 -4.69
C ILE A 31 -8.40 -7.23 -5.28
N ILE A 32 -7.63 -7.64 -6.28
CA ILE A 32 -7.81 -8.95 -6.93
C ILE A 32 -7.70 -10.07 -5.89
N SER A 33 -6.69 -10.00 -5.02
CA SER A 33 -6.49 -10.98 -3.95
C SER A 33 -7.66 -11.03 -2.96
N ASN A 34 -8.21 -9.88 -2.55
CA ASN A 34 -9.36 -9.83 -1.63
C ASN A 34 -10.65 -10.36 -2.27
N VAL A 35 -10.93 -9.99 -3.52
CA VAL A 35 -12.07 -10.52 -4.27
C VAL A 35 -11.97 -12.04 -4.35
N TRP A 36 -10.78 -12.56 -4.67
CA TRP A 36 -10.54 -13.99 -4.74
C TRP A 36 -10.74 -14.69 -3.39
N PHE A 37 -10.23 -14.09 -2.31
CA PHE A 37 -10.39 -14.61 -0.95
C PHE A 37 -11.86 -14.69 -0.53
N VAL A 38 -12.65 -13.64 -0.77
CA VAL A 38 -14.08 -13.61 -0.43
C VAL A 38 -14.87 -14.62 -1.26
N ILE A 39 -14.62 -14.72 -2.57
CA ILE A 39 -15.25 -15.71 -3.45
C ILE A 39 -14.93 -17.14 -2.96
N GLY A 40 -13.68 -17.39 -2.56
CA GLY A 40 -13.25 -18.66 -1.98
C GLY A 40 -13.95 -18.99 -0.66
N LEU A 41 -14.09 -18.03 0.25
CA LEU A 41 -14.81 -18.21 1.52
C LEU A 41 -16.29 -18.53 1.33
N LEU A 42 -16.93 -17.94 0.33
CA LEU A 42 -18.34 -18.20 0.01
C LEU A 42 -18.56 -19.56 -0.68
N GLY A 43 -17.49 -20.30 -0.98
CA GLY A 43 -17.57 -21.60 -1.66
C GLY A 43 -18.05 -21.53 -3.11
N ILE A 44 -18.16 -20.32 -3.68
CA ILE A 44 -18.63 -20.09 -5.06
C ILE A 44 -17.59 -20.61 -6.06
N PHE A 45 -16.32 -20.62 -5.69
CA PHE A 45 -15.21 -21.03 -6.56
C PHE A 45 -14.17 -21.81 -5.77
N GLN A 46 -13.95 -23.08 -6.14
CA GLN A 46 -12.98 -23.97 -5.53
C GLN A 46 -11.81 -24.14 -6.50
N ILE A 47 -10.73 -23.37 -6.31
CA ILE A 47 -9.47 -23.64 -7.03
C ILE A 47 -8.69 -24.67 -6.25
N GLN A 48 -8.36 -25.78 -6.90
CA GLN A 48 -7.30 -26.66 -6.42
C GLN A 48 -5.96 -25.95 -6.60
N TYR A 49 -5.46 -25.37 -5.53
CA TYR A 49 -4.13 -24.78 -5.54
C TYR A 49 -3.07 -25.87 -5.51
N SER A 50 -2.11 -25.76 -6.43
CA SER A 50 -0.90 -26.57 -6.34
C SER A 50 -0.08 -26.12 -5.12
N ILE A 51 0.57 -27.09 -4.47
CA ILE A 51 1.45 -26.86 -3.31
C ILE A 51 2.43 -25.68 -3.54
N PRO A 52 3.07 -25.52 -4.73
CA PRO A 52 3.96 -24.38 -4.98
C PRO A 52 3.30 -23.02 -4.86
N LEU A 53 2.03 -22.88 -5.28
CA LEU A 53 1.33 -21.60 -5.21
C LEU A 53 1.01 -21.21 -3.77
N LEU A 54 0.62 -22.19 -2.94
CA LEU A 54 0.37 -21.98 -1.52
C LEU A 54 1.67 -21.57 -0.79
N PHE A 55 2.79 -22.18 -1.15
CA PHE A 55 4.10 -21.83 -0.62
C PHE A 55 4.49 -20.38 -0.96
N MET A 56 4.27 -19.94 -2.20
CA MET A 56 4.53 -18.55 -2.60
C MET A 56 3.71 -17.55 -1.78
N TRP A 57 2.45 -17.86 -1.49
CA TRP A 57 1.61 -17.03 -0.63
C TRP A 57 2.21 -16.89 0.78
N TYR A 58 2.69 -18.00 1.36
CA TYR A 58 3.30 -18.00 2.69
C TYR A 58 4.60 -17.20 2.72
N VAL A 59 5.46 -17.35 1.71
CA VAL A 59 6.71 -16.58 1.58
C VAL A 59 6.41 -15.08 1.47
N ALA A 60 5.41 -14.69 0.67
CA ALA A 60 5.01 -13.29 0.55
C ALA A 60 4.50 -12.73 1.89
N TYR A 61 3.69 -13.49 2.62
CA TYR A 61 3.19 -13.10 3.94
C TYR A 61 4.31 -12.93 4.96
N ILE A 62 5.24 -13.88 5.05
CA ILE A 62 6.40 -13.79 5.96
C ILE A 62 7.29 -12.61 5.60
N THR A 63 7.51 -12.35 4.31
CA THR A 63 8.29 -11.20 3.84
C THR A 63 7.64 -9.89 4.28
N TYR A 64 6.31 -9.76 4.12
CA TYR A 64 5.54 -8.61 4.57
C TYR A 64 5.68 -8.37 6.08
N VAL A 65 5.45 -9.40 6.90
CA VAL A 65 5.57 -9.29 8.37
C VAL A 65 7.00 -8.93 8.78
N SER A 66 8.01 -9.50 8.12
CA SER A 66 9.42 -9.21 8.41
C SER A 66 9.79 -7.76 8.13
N GLN A 67 9.23 -7.16 7.09
CA GLN A 67 9.42 -5.73 6.79
C GLN A 67 8.83 -4.85 7.88
N LEU A 68 7.65 -5.20 8.41
CA LEU A 68 7.03 -4.47 9.51
C LEU A 68 7.85 -4.57 10.80
N PHE A 69 8.33 -5.76 11.12
CA PHE A 69 9.21 -5.98 12.26
C PHE A 69 10.51 -5.18 12.13
N SER A 70 11.07 -5.12 10.92
CA SER A 70 12.27 -4.33 10.64
C SER A 70 12.01 -2.83 10.87
N ALA A 71 10.89 -2.30 10.39
CA ALA A 71 10.50 -0.91 10.61
C ALA A 71 10.31 -0.60 12.10
N GLN A 72 9.61 -1.47 12.83
CA GLN A 72 9.38 -1.33 14.27
C GLN A 72 10.68 -1.39 15.08
N SER A 73 11.63 -2.23 14.67
CA SER A 73 12.95 -2.32 15.29
C SER A 73 13.73 -1.01 15.12
N VAL A 74 13.74 -0.44 13.91
CA VAL A 74 14.39 0.85 13.63
C VAL A 74 13.76 2.00 14.42
N GLU A 75 12.44 2.01 14.54
CA GLU A 75 11.69 3.01 15.31
C GLU A 75 11.68 2.76 16.82
N ARG A 76 12.30 1.67 17.31
CA ARG A 76 12.30 1.25 18.72
C ARG A 76 10.89 1.04 19.29
N THR A 77 9.94 0.64 18.45
CA THR A 77 8.54 0.34 18.80
C THR A 77 8.26 -1.17 18.84
N PHE A 78 9.31 -2.00 18.92
CA PHE A 78 9.22 -3.47 18.89
C PHE A 78 8.72 -4.06 20.22
N THR A 79 7.40 -3.96 20.46
CA THR A 79 6.72 -4.53 21.63
C THR A 79 5.86 -5.74 21.23
N PRO A 80 5.56 -6.69 22.16
CA PRO A 80 4.71 -7.84 21.85
C PRO A 80 3.35 -7.47 21.25
N THR A 81 2.74 -6.39 21.76
CA THR A 81 1.49 -5.85 21.22
C THR A 81 1.65 -5.37 19.78
N ASN A 82 2.71 -4.62 19.49
CA ASN A 82 2.98 -4.10 18.15
C ASN A 82 3.32 -5.21 17.14
N ILE A 83 4.00 -6.28 17.59
CA ILE A 83 4.27 -7.49 16.81
C ILE A 83 2.96 -8.18 16.45
N PHE A 84 2.08 -8.41 17.44
CA PHE A 84 0.78 -9.05 17.21
C PHE A 84 -0.08 -8.24 16.24
N ILE A 85 -0.12 -6.91 16.41
CA ILE A 85 -0.81 -6.02 15.48
C ILE A 85 -0.24 -6.16 14.07
N SER A 86 1.10 -6.13 13.91
CA SER A 86 1.77 -6.27 12.60
C SER A 86 1.38 -7.57 11.86
N VAL A 87 1.25 -8.68 12.59
CA VAL A 87 0.83 -9.98 12.02
C VAL A 87 -0.60 -9.91 11.49
N ILE A 88 -1.54 -9.35 12.27
CA ILE A 88 -2.96 -9.23 11.88
C ILE A 88 -3.17 -8.10 10.85
N MET A 89 -2.21 -7.19 10.71
CA MET A 89 -2.31 -5.99 9.89
C MET A 89 -2.54 -6.31 8.41
N TYR A 90 -2.02 -7.45 7.93
CA TYR A 90 -2.28 -7.96 6.58
C TYR A 90 -3.78 -8.14 6.30
N PHE A 91 -4.54 -8.66 7.27
CA PHE A 91 -5.96 -8.95 7.12
C PHE A 91 -6.86 -7.74 7.41
N THR A 92 -6.36 -6.77 8.18
CA THR A 92 -7.18 -5.67 8.72
C THR A 92 -6.81 -4.31 8.11
N TYR A 93 -5.70 -3.73 8.54
CA TYR A 93 -5.26 -2.39 8.14
C TYR A 93 -4.99 -2.27 6.64
N ALA A 94 -4.42 -3.31 6.00
CA ALA A 94 -4.16 -3.28 4.56
C ALA A 94 -5.43 -3.02 3.73
N GLN A 95 -6.61 -3.33 4.29
CA GLN A 95 -7.91 -3.05 3.66
C GLN A 95 -8.27 -1.55 3.71
N LEU A 96 -7.86 -0.83 4.77
CA LEU A 96 -8.08 0.61 4.88
C LEU A 96 -7.33 1.38 3.79
N PHE A 97 -6.19 0.87 3.33
CA PHE A 97 -5.45 1.47 2.22
C PHE A 97 -6.32 1.58 0.97
N THR A 98 -7.11 0.54 0.65
CA THR A 98 -8.04 0.57 -0.48
C THR A 98 -9.09 1.67 -0.34
N TYR A 99 -9.69 1.78 0.85
CA TYR A 99 -10.67 2.83 1.13
C TYR A 99 -10.07 4.23 0.97
N LEU A 100 -8.90 4.47 1.56
CA LEU A 100 -8.22 5.76 1.48
C LEU A 100 -7.80 6.11 0.05
N PHE A 101 -7.30 5.13 -0.71
CA PHE A 101 -6.89 5.31 -2.10
C PHE A 101 -8.07 5.73 -2.98
N ILE A 102 -9.20 5.00 -2.89
CA ILE A 102 -10.42 5.34 -3.62
C ILE A 102 -10.93 6.74 -3.24
N ARG A 103 -10.98 7.05 -1.93
CA ARG A 103 -11.41 8.36 -1.44
C ARG A 103 -10.51 9.48 -1.98
N SER A 104 -9.20 9.29 -1.93
CA SER A 104 -8.21 10.24 -2.47
C SER A 104 -8.40 10.44 -3.98
N LEU A 105 -8.60 9.36 -4.73
CA LEU A 105 -8.87 9.42 -6.17
C LEU A 105 -10.14 10.21 -6.47
N ILE A 106 -11.23 9.98 -5.74
CA ILE A 106 -12.49 10.72 -5.90
C ILE A 106 -12.27 12.22 -5.63
N LEU A 107 -11.59 12.57 -4.54
CA LEU A 107 -11.30 13.97 -4.19
C LEU A 107 -10.44 14.64 -5.27
N TYR A 108 -9.44 13.92 -5.79
CA TYR A 108 -8.59 14.38 -6.88
C TYR A 108 -9.38 14.62 -8.17
N LEU A 109 -10.20 13.66 -8.60
CA LEU A 109 -11.03 13.80 -9.80
C LEU A 109 -12.03 14.95 -9.67
N ARG A 110 -12.66 15.12 -8.51
CA ARG A 110 -13.57 16.24 -8.23
C ARG A 110 -12.86 17.59 -8.29
N ALA A 111 -11.69 17.71 -7.66
CA ALA A 111 -10.92 18.95 -7.68
C ALA A 111 -10.42 19.28 -9.10
N LYS A 112 -9.95 18.27 -9.84
CA LYS A 112 -9.53 18.41 -11.24
C LYS A 112 -10.68 18.88 -12.14
N SER A 113 -11.87 18.30 -11.98
CA SER A 113 -13.07 18.72 -12.71
C SER A 113 -13.45 20.17 -12.40
N LYS A 114 -13.35 20.60 -11.14
CA LYS A 114 -13.61 21.98 -10.70
C LYS A 114 -12.44 22.95 -10.93
N LYS A 115 -11.34 22.50 -11.53
CA LYS A 115 -10.06 23.25 -11.66
C LYS A 115 -9.57 23.84 -10.32
N GLN A 116 -9.91 23.19 -9.21
CA GLN A 116 -9.50 23.59 -7.87
C GLN A 116 -8.14 23.00 -7.57
N VAL A 117 -7.26 23.81 -6.97
CA VAL A 117 -5.98 23.33 -6.44
C VAL A 117 -6.25 22.70 -5.08
N ILE A 118 -5.89 21.42 -4.93
CA ILE A 118 -5.95 20.76 -3.63
C ILE A 118 -4.82 21.35 -2.78
N GLY A 119 -5.20 22.14 -1.77
CA GLY A 119 -4.28 22.56 -0.72
C GLY A 119 -3.80 21.32 0.04
N TRP A 120 -2.52 20.98 -0.11
CA TRP A 120 -1.90 19.98 0.75
C TRP A 120 -1.70 20.60 2.12
N ASP A 121 -2.46 20.12 3.10
CA ASP A 121 -2.27 20.53 4.49
C ASP A 121 -0.95 19.93 4.97
N LYS A 122 0.11 20.74 4.99
CA LYS A 122 1.41 20.31 5.49
C LYS A 122 1.33 20.35 7.00
N THR A 123 1.82 19.30 7.66
CA THR A 123 2.02 19.33 9.11
C THR A 123 2.86 20.55 9.48
N VAL A 124 2.36 21.35 10.43
CA VAL A 124 3.05 22.54 10.91
C VAL A 124 4.40 22.10 11.48
N ARG A 125 5.49 22.59 10.89
CA ARG A 125 6.83 22.31 11.39
C ARG A 125 7.04 23.12 12.65
N PHE A 126 6.95 22.48 13.81
CA PHE A 126 7.42 23.07 15.06
C PHE A 126 8.94 23.21 14.97
N LYS A 127 9.44 24.45 14.96
CA LYS A 127 10.87 24.69 15.19
C LYS A 127 11.18 24.18 16.59
N LYS A 128 12.17 23.30 16.70
CA LYS A 128 12.82 23.06 17.99
C LYS A 128 13.53 24.37 18.34
N ASP A 129 13.01 25.10 19.31
CA ASP A 129 13.77 26.18 19.93
C ASP A 129 15.05 25.56 20.50
N LYS A 130 16.17 26.23 20.23
CA LYS A 130 17.51 25.81 20.68
C LYS A 130 17.62 25.90 22.19
#